data_AF-A0A2I0KQ95-F1
#
_entry.id   AF-A0A2I0KQ95-F1
#
_cell.length_a   1.000
_cell.length_b   1.000
_cell.length_c   1.000
_cell.angle_alpha   90.00
_cell.angle_beta   90.00
_cell.angle_gamma   90.00
#
_symmetry.space_group_name_H-M   'P 1'
#
loop_
_entity.id
_entity.type
_entity.pdbx_description
1 polymer ?
#
loop_
_entity_poly.entity_id
_entity_poly.type
_entity_poly.pdbx_seq_one_letter_code
_entity_poly.pdbx_strand_id
1 'polypeptide(L)'
;MDASYGDFTNESAGSNVFPRINVRDPYKRLGISREASEDEIQAARNFLVQKYAGHKPSLDAIESAHDKIIMQKFYERKNPKINVKKKVREVTQSRYVQAVMSRFQTPSSKFIIKTSIAFLVLGVLTVLFPTEEGPTLQVALSLIATIYFMHDRLMSKWRALFYSAGAFITSWLLGTFLMVSVIPPMFKGLRGFEVTTSLITYILLWAASTYLK
;
A
#
# COMPACT_ATOMS: atom_id res chain seq x y z
N MET A 1 37.70 84.07 -9.57
CA MET A 1 36.65 83.86 -8.55
C MET A 1 35.38 84.37 -9.22
N ASP A 2 34.44 83.57 -9.70
CA ASP A 2 33.95 82.25 -9.27
C ASP A 2 33.68 81.30 -10.44
N ALA A 3 33.94 80.02 -10.23
CA ALA A 3 33.50 78.94 -11.11
C ALA A 3 32.16 78.40 -10.59
N SER A 4 31.08 78.64 -11.34
CA SER A 4 29.78 78.00 -11.10
C SER A 4 29.80 76.61 -11.74
N TYR A 5 30.04 75.59 -10.90
CA TYR A 5 29.99 74.18 -11.29
C TYR A 5 28.53 73.72 -11.26
N GLY A 6 27.87 73.76 -12.42
CA GLY A 6 26.49 73.32 -12.59
C GLY A 6 26.39 71.78 -12.58
N ASP A 7 25.93 71.27 -11.44
CA ASP A 7 24.98 70.16 -11.28
C ASP A 7 25.11 68.90 -12.16
N PHE A 8 25.90 67.93 -11.66
CA PHE A 8 25.89 66.52 -12.08
C PHE A 8 25.30 65.61 -10.98
N THR A 9 24.30 66.06 -10.22
CA THR A 9 23.83 65.32 -9.04
C THR A 9 22.34 64.99 -9.03
N ASN A 10 21.76 64.68 -10.20
CA ASN A 10 20.38 64.18 -10.25
C ASN A 10 20.22 62.74 -10.78
N GLU A 11 21.20 61.87 -10.52
CA GLU A 11 21.13 60.44 -10.90
C GLU A 11 21.33 59.45 -9.74
N SER A 12 21.13 59.87 -8.48
CA SER A 12 21.46 59.04 -7.30
C SER A 12 20.41 59.02 -6.18
N ALA A 13 19.11 59.20 -6.47
CA ALA A 13 18.05 59.07 -5.46
C ALA A 13 16.86 58.20 -5.89
N GLY A 14 17.09 57.23 -6.78
CA GLY A 14 16.14 56.15 -7.04
C GLY A 14 16.41 54.98 -6.10
N SER A 15 15.49 54.69 -5.18
CA SER A 15 15.52 53.44 -4.40
C SER A 15 15.71 52.26 -5.37
N ASN A 16 16.86 51.58 -5.33
CA ASN A 16 17.09 50.41 -6.17
C ASN A 16 15.99 49.39 -5.87
N VAL A 17 15.05 49.21 -6.80
CA VAL A 17 13.97 48.24 -6.68
C VAL A 17 14.50 46.89 -7.14
N PHE A 18 14.16 45.83 -6.41
CA PHE A 18 14.61 44.49 -6.75
C PHE A 18 13.90 44.01 -8.04
N PRO A 19 14.64 43.75 -9.15
CA PRO A 19 14.01 43.47 -10.44
C PRO A 19 13.17 42.19 -10.45
N ARG A 20 13.47 41.24 -9.55
CA ARG A 20 12.84 39.91 -9.51
C ARG A 20 11.77 39.77 -8.42
N ILE A 21 11.26 40.88 -7.91
CA ILE A 21 10.26 40.90 -6.82
C ILE A 21 9.02 40.04 -7.12
N ASN A 22 8.58 39.99 -8.38
CA ASN A 22 7.36 39.28 -8.82
C ASN A 22 7.62 37.84 -9.33
N VAL A 23 8.86 37.33 -9.32
CA VAL A 23 9.18 36.00 -9.84
C VAL A 23 8.66 34.92 -8.89
N ARG A 24 7.78 34.01 -9.32
CA ARG A 24 7.17 33.01 -8.43
C ARG A 24 8.13 31.92 -7.91
N ASP A 25 9.12 31.54 -8.72
CA ASP A 25 10.10 30.49 -8.36
C ASP A 25 11.17 31.08 -7.42
N PRO A 26 11.32 30.58 -6.18
CA PRO A 26 12.22 31.17 -5.19
C PRO A 26 13.71 31.04 -5.57
N TYR A 27 14.10 29.96 -6.27
CA TYR A 27 15.47 29.77 -6.74
C TYR A 27 15.83 30.81 -7.81
N LYS A 28 14.92 31.02 -8.77
CA LYS A 28 15.08 32.04 -9.82
C LYS A 28 15.03 33.46 -9.26
N ARG A 29 14.23 33.65 -8.20
CA ARG A 29 14.13 34.92 -7.49
C ARG A 29 15.46 35.29 -6.84
N LEU A 30 16.11 34.39 -6.11
CA LEU A 30 17.45 34.63 -5.55
C LEU A 30 18.56 34.60 -6.62
N GLY A 31 18.34 33.90 -7.73
CA GLY A 31 19.34 33.77 -8.81
C GLY A 31 20.32 32.65 -8.60
N ILE A 32 19.87 31.59 -7.95
CA ILE A 32 20.66 30.42 -7.61
C ILE A 32 20.09 29.18 -8.29
N SER A 33 20.92 28.16 -8.47
CA SER A 33 20.47 26.86 -8.99
C SER A 33 19.58 26.14 -7.96
N ARG A 34 18.71 25.24 -8.45
CA ARG A 34 17.93 24.34 -7.58
C ARG A 34 18.82 23.39 -6.76
N GLU A 35 20.02 23.14 -7.25
CA GLU A 35 21.03 22.27 -6.65
C GLU A 35 22.02 23.04 -5.75
N ALA A 36 21.80 24.34 -5.55
CA ALA A 36 22.70 25.18 -4.77
C ALA A 36 22.84 24.69 -3.31
N SER A 37 24.07 24.82 -2.79
CA SER A 37 24.40 24.50 -1.41
C SER A 37 23.72 25.47 -0.44
N GLU A 38 23.62 25.10 0.84
CA GLU A 38 23.05 26.00 1.87
C GLU A 38 23.88 27.29 2.01
N ASP A 39 25.20 27.19 1.88
CA ASP A 39 26.11 28.35 1.93
C ASP A 39 25.88 29.32 0.76
N GLU A 40 25.64 28.80 -0.45
CA GLU A 40 25.32 29.61 -1.63
C GLU A 40 23.98 30.32 -1.49
N ILE A 41 22.97 29.64 -0.92
CA ILE A 41 21.66 30.22 -0.63
C ILE A 41 21.80 31.41 0.33
N GLN A 42 22.56 31.23 1.41
CA GLN A 42 22.78 32.27 2.43
C GLN A 42 23.60 33.44 1.87
N ALA A 43 24.65 33.15 1.09
CA ALA A 43 25.48 34.16 0.44
C ALA A 43 24.66 35.01 -0.53
N ALA A 44 23.81 34.38 -1.36
CA ALA A 44 22.94 35.07 -2.30
C ALA A 44 21.93 35.98 -1.57
N ARG A 45 21.33 35.51 -0.47
CA ARG A 45 20.44 36.34 0.37
C ARG A 45 21.18 37.56 0.90
N ASN A 46 22.34 37.36 1.53
CA ASN A 46 23.10 38.44 2.17
C ASN A 46 23.52 39.51 1.14
N PHE A 47 23.97 39.09 -0.04
CA PHE A 47 24.32 39.99 -1.14
C PHE A 47 23.11 40.82 -1.62
N LEU A 48 21.94 40.19 -1.81
CA LEU A 48 20.74 40.86 -2.29
C LEU A 48 20.14 41.80 -1.23
N VAL A 49 20.14 41.41 0.05
CA VAL A 49 19.69 42.26 1.16
C VAL A 49 20.55 43.52 1.25
N GLN A 50 21.87 43.39 1.13
CA GLN A 50 22.79 44.54 1.16
C GLN A 50 22.59 45.47 -0.03
N LYS A 51 22.38 44.92 -1.23
CA LYS A 51 22.18 45.69 -2.47
C LYS A 51 20.84 46.44 -2.52
N TYR A 52 19.80 45.91 -1.86
CA TYR A 52 18.44 46.42 -1.93
C TYR A 52 17.88 46.89 -0.56
N ALA A 53 18.77 47.23 0.39
CA ALA A 53 18.43 47.64 1.75
C ALA A 53 17.50 48.86 1.86
N GLY A 54 17.39 49.68 0.81
CA GLY A 54 16.56 50.88 0.79
C GLY A 54 15.07 50.66 0.43
N HIS A 55 14.65 49.46 0.03
CA HIS A 55 13.28 49.20 -0.42
C HIS A 55 12.64 48.02 0.35
N LYS A 56 11.77 48.31 1.32
CA LYS A 56 11.13 47.30 2.19
C LYS A 56 10.46 46.14 1.43
N PRO A 57 9.66 46.38 0.36
CA PRO A 57 9.06 45.28 -0.41
C PRO A 57 10.08 44.37 -1.11
N SER A 58 11.24 44.92 -1.49
CA SER A 58 12.32 44.13 -2.08
C SER A 58 12.90 43.14 -1.07
N LEU A 59 13.12 43.61 0.16
CA LEU A 59 13.67 42.80 1.24
C LEU A 59 12.75 41.65 1.61
N ASP A 60 11.45 41.94 1.77
CA ASP A 60 10.43 40.92 2.07
C ASP A 60 10.34 39.86 0.97
N ALA A 61 10.46 40.26 -0.30
CA ALA A 61 10.48 39.33 -1.41
C ALA A 61 11.72 38.41 -1.43
N ILE A 62 12.87 38.91 -0.97
CA ILE A 62 14.13 38.14 -0.85
C ILE A 62 14.04 37.17 0.32
N GLU A 63 13.56 37.62 1.48
CA GLU A 63 13.40 36.81 2.68
C GLU A 63 12.37 35.69 2.49
N SER A 64 11.20 36.01 1.92
CA SER A 64 10.20 35.01 1.58
C SER A 64 10.69 33.97 0.55
N ALA A 65 11.64 34.32 -0.32
CA ALA A 65 12.26 33.38 -1.24
C ALA A 65 13.15 32.37 -0.49
N HIS A 66 13.96 32.88 0.43
CA HIS A 66 14.84 32.10 1.27
C HIS A 66 14.04 31.10 2.12
N ASP A 67 13.01 31.58 2.83
CA ASP A 67 12.19 30.74 3.72
C ASP A 67 11.49 29.61 2.96
N LYS A 68 11.02 29.88 1.73
CA LYS A 68 10.43 28.85 0.87
C LYS A 68 11.43 27.76 0.48
N ILE A 69 12.68 28.10 0.21
CA ILE A 69 13.72 27.12 -0.14
C ILE A 69 14.04 26.25 1.08
N ILE A 70 14.18 26.86 2.26
CA ILE A 70 14.40 26.13 3.51
C ILE A 70 13.25 25.17 3.79
N MET A 71 12.01 25.66 3.67
CA MET A 71 10.82 24.85 3.86
C MET A 71 10.75 23.68 2.87
N GLN A 72 11.10 23.91 1.60
CA GLN A 72 11.14 22.87 0.58
C GLN A 72 12.19 21.79 0.91
N LYS A 73 13.41 22.18 1.27
CA LYS A 73 14.47 21.23 1.71
C LYS A 73 14.04 20.45 2.96
N PHE A 74 13.31 21.08 3.89
CA PHE A 74 12.77 20.41 5.06
C PHE A 74 11.72 19.35 4.70
N TYR A 75 10.77 19.67 3.80
CA TYR A 75 9.79 18.70 3.32
C TYR A 75 10.43 17.51 2.60
N GLU A 76 11.46 17.76 1.79
CA GLU A 76 12.20 16.71 1.10
C GLU A 76 12.94 15.77 2.08
N ARG A 77 13.47 16.30 3.20
CA ARG A 77 14.06 15.48 4.28
C ARG A 77 13.02 14.71 5.10
N LYS A 78 11.85 15.31 5.37
CA LYS A 78 10.77 14.71 6.16
C LYS A 78 9.98 13.62 5.42
N ASN A 79 9.75 13.81 4.12
CA ASN A 79 9.05 12.86 3.26
C ASN A 79 9.93 12.50 2.05
N PRO A 80 10.96 11.65 2.22
CA PRO A 80 11.67 11.12 1.08
C PRO A 80 10.65 10.42 0.19
N LYS A 81 10.60 10.75 -1.10
CA LYS A 81 9.66 10.16 -2.07
C LYS A 81 9.78 8.63 -1.99
N ILE A 82 8.88 7.99 -1.24
CA ILE A 82 8.89 6.53 -1.08
C ILE A 82 8.51 5.98 -2.44
N ASN A 83 9.50 5.45 -3.15
CA ASN A 83 9.27 4.72 -4.38
C ASN A 83 8.65 3.37 -4.01
N VAL A 84 7.32 3.36 -3.83
CA VAL A 84 6.51 2.18 -3.45
C VAL A 84 6.87 0.97 -4.33
N LYS A 85 7.06 1.19 -5.63
CA LYS A 85 7.47 0.16 -6.60
C LYS A 85 8.81 -0.51 -6.26
N LYS A 86 9.79 0.24 -5.75
CA LYS A 86 11.10 -0.30 -5.36
C LYS A 86 10.99 -1.09 -4.05
N LYS A 87 10.24 -0.58 -3.07
CA LYS A 87 10.07 -1.23 -1.77
C LYS A 87 9.24 -2.51 -1.86
N VAL A 88 8.21 -2.53 -2.71
CA VAL A 88 7.44 -3.75 -3.01
C VAL A 88 8.33 -4.80 -3.67
N ARG A 89 9.16 -4.42 -4.65
CA ARG A 89 10.11 -5.34 -5.30
C ARG A 89 11.11 -5.95 -4.32
N GLU A 90 11.61 -5.17 -3.38
CA GLU A 90 12.55 -5.62 -2.35
C GLU A 90 11.89 -6.58 -1.35
N VAL A 91 10.66 -6.30 -0.93
CA VAL A 91 9.88 -7.18 -0.04
C VAL A 91 9.52 -8.50 -0.73
N THR A 92 9.09 -8.46 -1.99
CA THR A 92 8.81 -9.67 -2.79
C THR A 92 10.07 -10.52 -3.06
N GLN A 93 11.25 -9.91 -3.07
CA GLN A 93 12.53 -10.62 -3.22
C GLN A 93 13.12 -11.14 -1.90
N SER A 94 12.52 -10.84 -0.75
CA SER A 94 13.01 -11.37 0.52
C SER A 94 12.89 -12.90 0.56
N ARG A 95 13.93 -13.57 1.08
CA ARG A 95 14.03 -15.05 1.14
C ARG A 95 12.85 -15.69 1.88
N TYR A 96 12.31 -15.00 2.89
CA TYR A 96 11.15 -15.42 3.67
C TYR A 96 9.85 -15.30 2.88
N VAL A 97 9.63 -14.19 2.17
CA VAL A 97 8.43 -14.01 1.32
C VAL A 97 8.49 -14.96 0.12
N GLN A 98 9.66 -15.19 -0.47
CA GLN A 98 9.81 -16.19 -1.52
C GLN A 98 9.59 -17.62 -1.01
N ALA A 99 10.03 -17.97 0.20
CA ALA A 99 9.75 -19.28 0.79
C ALA A 99 8.24 -19.50 0.99
N VAL A 100 7.52 -18.48 1.49
CA VAL A 100 6.06 -18.52 1.64
C VAL A 100 5.36 -18.54 0.29
N MET A 101 5.73 -17.67 -0.65
CA MET A 101 5.13 -17.63 -1.99
C MET A 101 5.45 -18.86 -2.84
N SER A 102 6.61 -19.50 -2.66
CA SER A 102 6.95 -20.75 -3.34
C SER A 102 6.04 -21.93 -2.92
N ARG A 103 5.46 -21.84 -1.72
CA ARG A 103 4.47 -22.78 -1.20
C ARG A 103 3.05 -22.49 -1.73
N PHE A 104 2.78 -21.24 -2.11
CA PHE A 104 1.49 -20.74 -2.59
C PHE A 104 1.55 -20.37 -4.06
N GLN A 105 1.40 -21.36 -4.95
CA GLN A 105 1.32 -21.12 -6.38
C GLN A 105 -0.11 -20.69 -6.74
N THR A 106 -0.28 -19.48 -7.29
CA THR A 106 -1.58 -19.03 -7.82
C THR A 106 -2.03 -19.96 -8.94
N PRO A 107 -3.08 -20.78 -8.74
CA PRO A 107 -3.55 -21.69 -9.77
C PRO A 107 -4.17 -20.92 -10.94
N SER A 108 -4.33 -21.58 -12.08
CA SER A 108 -5.02 -21.00 -13.24
C SER A 108 -6.45 -20.57 -12.88
N SER A 109 -6.89 -19.39 -13.35
CA SER A 109 -8.21 -18.83 -13.03
C SER A 109 -9.38 -19.78 -13.35
N LYS A 110 -9.23 -20.63 -14.37
CA LYS A 110 -10.23 -21.64 -14.75
C LYS A 110 -10.43 -22.70 -13.66
N PHE A 111 -9.35 -23.08 -12.97
CA PHE A 111 -9.41 -24.04 -11.87
C PHE A 111 -10.07 -23.42 -10.64
N ILE A 112 -9.74 -22.15 -10.32
CA ILE A 112 -10.37 -21.40 -9.22
C ILE A 112 -11.89 -21.35 -9.41
N ILE A 113 -12.36 -21.00 -10.61
CA ILE A 113 -13.79 -20.90 -10.90
C ILE A 113 -14.47 -22.28 -10.78
N LYS A 114 -13.85 -23.35 -11.31
CA LYS A 114 -14.39 -24.71 -11.24
C LYS A 114 -14.53 -25.19 -9.79
N THR A 115 -13.51 -24.98 -8.95
CA THR A 115 -13.57 -25.35 -7.54
C THR A 115 -14.55 -24.45 -6.78
N SER A 116 -14.57 -23.14 -7.04
CA SER A 116 -15.53 -22.22 -6.41
C SER A 116 -16.98 -22.62 -6.70
N ILE A 117 -17.32 -22.96 -7.94
CA ILE A 117 -18.68 -23.41 -8.30
C ILE A 117 -19.02 -24.71 -7.57
N ALA A 118 -18.10 -25.67 -7.50
CA ALA A 118 -18.34 -26.94 -6.81
C ALA A 118 -18.62 -26.75 -5.31
N PHE A 119 -17.82 -25.94 -4.62
CA PHE A 119 -18.03 -25.66 -3.20
C PHE A 119 -19.24 -24.76 -2.92
N LEU A 120 -19.58 -23.86 -3.85
CA LEU A 120 -20.78 -23.03 -3.74
C LEU A 120 -22.05 -23.89 -3.89
N VAL A 121 -22.07 -24.81 -4.85
CA VAL A 121 -23.18 -25.77 -5.01
C VAL A 121 -23.31 -26.67 -3.78
N LEU A 122 -22.20 -27.16 -3.22
CA LEU A 122 -22.21 -27.93 -1.97
C LEU A 122 -22.76 -27.11 -0.80
N GLY A 123 -22.32 -25.85 -0.63
CA GLY A 123 -22.81 -24.97 0.42
C GLY A 123 -24.31 -24.67 0.30
N VAL A 124 -24.80 -24.41 -0.92
CA VAL A 124 -26.23 -24.20 -1.18
C VAL A 124 -27.02 -25.49 -0.88
N LEU A 125 -26.50 -26.65 -1.28
CA LEU A 125 -27.14 -27.94 -1.01
C LEU A 125 -27.25 -28.22 0.50
N THR A 126 -26.22 -27.85 1.29
CA THR A 126 -26.21 -27.98 2.75
C THR A 126 -27.24 -27.10 3.44
N VAL A 127 -27.44 -25.88 2.94
CA VAL A 127 -28.45 -24.97 3.50
C VAL A 127 -29.86 -25.39 3.13
N LEU A 128 -30.07 -25.89 1.90
CA LEU A 128 -31.41 -26.26 1.41
C LEU A 128 -31.87 -27.64 1.87
N PHE A 129 -30.95 -28.59 2.06
CA PHE A 129 -31.26 -29.96 2.47
C PHE A 129 -30.39 -30.40 3.67
N PRO A 130 -30.65 -29.87 4.87
CA PRO A 130 -30.05 -30.40 6.08
C PRO A 130 -30.61 -31.80 6.36
N THR A 131 -29.78 -32.84 6.24
CA THR A 131 -30.15 -34.25 6.48
C THR A 131 -30.44 -34.51 7.96
N GLU A 132 -31.28 -35.51 8.27
CA GLU A 132 -31.73 -35.80 9.65
C GLU A 132 -30.58 -36.17 10.62
N GLU A 133 -29.48 -36.70 10.09
CA GLU A 133 -28.25 -37.05 10.83
C GLU A 133 -27.17 -35.94 10.81
N GLY A 134 -27.53 -34.70 10.40
CA GLY A 134 -26.59 -33.58 10.23
C GLY A 134 -25.84 -33.61 8.88
N PRO A 135 -25.04 -32.58 8.54
CA PRO A 135 -24.42 -32.41 7.21
C PRO A 135 -23.24 -33.37 6.93
N THR A 136 -23.13 -34.47 7.67
CA THR A 136 -22.01 -35.42 7.64
C THR A 136 -21.72 -35.96 6.24
N LEU A 137 -22.77 -36.33 5.48
CA LEU A 137 -22.63 -36.80 4.10
C LEU A 137 -22.13 -35.72 3.15
N GLN A 138 -22.56 -34.47 3.34
CA GLN A 138 -22.14 -33.34 2.52
C GLN A 138 -20.69 -32.96 2.82
N VAL A 139 -20.28 -33.04 4.09
CA VAL A 139 -18.88 -32.90 4.50
C VAL A 139 -18.00 -34.00 3.89
N ALA A 140 -18.45 -35.26 3.90
CA ALA A 140 -17.72 -36.36 3.26
C ALA A 140 -17.55 -36.15 1.75
N LEU A 141 -18.60 -35.72 1.05
CA LEU A 141 -18.55 -35.38 -0.38
C LEU A 141 -17.58 -34.22 -0.65
N SER A 142 -17.55 -33.20 0.21
CA SER A 142 -16.61 -32.09 0.09
C SER A 142 -15.15 -32.53 0.25
N LEU A 143 -14.89 -33.51 1.13
CA LEU A 143 -13.55 -34.08 1.32
C LEU A 143 -13.12 -34.88 0.08
N ILE A 144 -14.01 -35.71 -0.47
CA ILE A 144 -13.75 -36.48 -1.70
C ILE A 144 -13.49 -35.53 -2.88
N ALA A 145 -14.28 -34.47 -3.02
CA ALA A 145 -14.08 -33.45 -4.06
C ALA A 145 -12.72 -32.74 -3.89
N THR A 146 -12.33 -32.41 -2.65
CA THR A 146 -11.02 -31.81 -2.34
C THR A 146 -9.87 -32.75 -2.72
N ILE A 147 -9.98 -34.04 -2.39
CA ILE A 147 -8.99 -35.06 -2.76
C ILE A 147 -8.85 -35.16 -4.28
N TYR A 148 -9.98 -35.20 -5.00
CA TYR A 148 -10.00 -35.29 -6.47
C TYR A 148 -9.32 -34.08 -7.12
N PHE A 149 -9.68 -32.86 -6.71
CA PHE A 149 -9.09 -31.63 -7.27
C PHE A 149 -7.60 -31.50 -6.92
N MET A 150 -7.20 -31.93 -5.72
CA MET A 150 -5.80 -31.90 -5.31
C MET A 150 -4.97 -32.97 -6.01
N HIS A 151 -5.55 -34.15 -6.29
CA HIS A 151 -4.93 -35.21 -7.09
C HIS A 151 -4.68 -34.76 -8.53
N ASP A 152 -5.66 -34.10 -9.16
CA ASP A 152 -5.54 -33.52 -10.51
C ASP A 152 -4.36 -32.53 -10.62
N ARG A 153 -4.04 -31.84 -9.52
CA ARG A 153 -2.94 -30.86 -9.47
C ARG A 153 -1.59 -31.47 -9.10
N LEU A 154 -1.55 -32.41 -8.16
CA LEU A 154 -0.31 -32.93 -7.56
C LEU A 154 0.27 -34.16 -8.25
N MET A 155 -0.49 -34.82 -9.14
CA MET A 155 -0.10 -36.06 -9.84
C MET A 155 0.33 -37.21 -8.90
N SER A 156 0.15 -37.06 -7.58
CA SER A 156 0.55 -38.00 -6.54
C SER A 156 -0.58 -38.23 -5.55
N LYS A 157 -1.05 -39.49 -5.49
CA LYS A 157 -2.17 -39.94 -4.65
C LYS A 157 -1.92 -39.69 -3.15
N TRP A 158 -0.72 -39.99 -2.67
CA TRP A 158 -0.38 -39.86 -1.25
C TRP A 158 -0.26 -38.40 -0.80
N ARG A 159 0.38 -37.54 -1.61
CA ARG A 159 0.49 -36.11 -1.29
C ARG A 159 -0.88 -35.46 -1.28
N ALA A 160 -1.71 -35.74 -2.28
CA ALA A 160 -3.07 -35.21 -2.35
C ALA A 160 -3.87 -35.58 -1.10
N LEU A 161 -3.78 -36.83 -0.64
CA LEU A 161 -4.47 -37.33 0.55
C LEU A 161 -3.99 -36.65 1.85
N PHE A 162 -2.67 -36.55 2.07
CA PHE A 162 -2.15 -35.89 3.27
C PHE A 162 -2.44 -34.39 3.30
N TYR A 163 -2.35 -33.70 2.15
CA TYR A 163 -2.70 -32.28 2.08
C TYR A 163 -4.21 -32.06 2.26
N SER A 164 -5.07 -32.92 1.73
CA SER A 164 -6.52 -32.81 1.94
C SER A 164 -6.91 -33.15 3.38
N ALA A 165 -6.26 -34.15 3.99
CA ALA A 165 -6.49 -34.48 5.39
C ALA A 165 -6.00 -33.36 6.32
N GLY A 166 -4.82 -32.80 6.04
CA GLY A 166 -4.29 -31.64 6.76
C GLY A 166 -5.19 -30.42 6.63
N ALA A 167 -5.65 -30.11 5.41
CA ALA A 167 -6.60 -29.04 5.15
C ALA A 167 -7.95 -29.25 5.85
N PHE A 168 -8.43 -30.49 5.90
CA PHE A 168 -9.65 -30.83 6.61
C PHE A 168 -9.52 -30.64 8.12
N ILE A 169 -8.43 -31.12 8.72
CA ILE A 169 -8.19 -30.98 10.17
C ILE A 169 -8.03 -29.51 10.56
N THR A 170 -7.24 -28.73 9.80
CA THR A 170 -7.06 -27.30 10.08
C THR A 170 -8.37 -26.54 9.90
N SER A 171 -9.13 -26.89 8.88
CA SER A 171 -10.44 -26.33 8.62
C SER A 171 -11.45 -26.65 9.71
N TRP A 172 -11.49 -27.90 10.17
CA TRP A 172 -12.39 -28.36 11.23
C TRP A 172 -12.08 -27.69 12.57
N LEU A 173 -10.79 -27.62 12.94
CA LEU A 173 -10.35 -26.94 14.15
C LEU A 173 -10.66 -25.45 14.09
N LEU A 174 -10.41 -24.80 12.95
CA LEU A 174 -10.71 -23.38 12.78
C LEU A 174 -12.22 -23.11 12.78
N GLY A 175 -13.02 -23.94 12.12
CA GLY A 175 -14.49 -23.86 12.13
C GLY A 175 -15.07 -24.00 13.54
N THR A 176 -14.56 -24.97 14.31
CA THR A 176 -14.96 -25.18 15.71
C THR A 176 -14.53 -24.01 16.59
N PHE A 177 -13.32 -23.49 16.39
CA PHE A 177 -12.82 -22.32 17.12
C PHE A 177 -13.66 -21.07 16.83
N LEU A 178 -13.99 -20.78 15.56
CA LEU A 178 -14.85 -19.63 15.21
C LEU A 178 -16.26 -19.77 15.78
N MET A 179 -16.81 -21.00 15.80
CA MET A 179 -18.11 -21.29 16.41
C MET A 179 -18.13 -20.98 17.92
N VAL A 180 -17.07 -21.33 18.64
CA VAL A 180 -17.00 -21.13 20.10
C VAL A 180 -16.61 -19.70 20.47
N SER A 181 -15.86 -18.99 19.60
CA SER A 181 -15.13 -17.78 19.99
C SER A 181 -15.74 -16.47 19.45
N VAL A 182 -16.39 -16.46 18.28
CA VAL A 182 -16.71 -15.18 17.59
C VAL A 182 -18.12 -15.09 16.97
N ILE A 183 -18.73 -16.20 16.52
CA ILE A 183 -19.97 -16.12 15.72
C ILE A 183 -21.18 -16.59 16.54
N PRO A 184 -22.08 -15.69 16.97
CA PRO A 184 -23.41 -16.12 17.39
C PRO A 184 -24.08 -16.85 16.21
N PRO A 185 -24.80 -17.95 16.46
CA PRO A 185 -25.38 -18.74 15.39
C PRO A 185 -26.28 -17.86 14.52
N MET A 186 -25.92 -17.74 13.24
CA MET A 186 -26.71 -16.97 12.26
C MET A 186 -28.13 -17.54 12.10
N PHE A 187 -28.32 -18.82 12.45
CA PHE A 187 -29.61 -19.52 12.46
C PHE A 187 -29.92 -20.05 13.87
N LYS A 188 -31.08 -19.71 14.43
CA LYS A 188 -31.49 -20.16 15.77
C LYS A 188 -31.67 -21.69 15.81
N GLY A 189 -30.99 -22.37 16.75
CA GLY A 189 -31.17 -23.79 17.06
C GLY A 189 -29.89 -24.63 16.93
N LEU A 190 -29.87 -25.82 17.55
CA LEU A 190 -28.72 -26.75 17.60
C LEU A 190 -28.17 -27.10 16.19
N ARG A 191 -29.05 -27.14 15.19
CA ARG A 191 -28.74 -27.45 13.78
C ARG A 191 -28.12 -26.27 13.00
N GLY A 192 -28.38 -25.02 13.40
CA GLY A 192 -27.80 -23.84 12.74
C GLY A 192 -26.29 -23.72 12.97
N PHE A 193 -25.80 -24.27 14.08
CA PHE A 193 -24.39 -24.33 14.42
C PHE A 193 -23.61 -25.28 13.48
N GLU A 194 -24.14 -26.48 13.22
CA GLU A 194 -23.52 -27.47 12.33
C GLU A 194 -23.46 -26.98 10.87
N VAL A 195 -24.48 -26.24 10.44
CA VAL A 195 -24.51 -25.62 9.11
C VAL A 195 -23.49 -24.50 8.99
N THR A 196 -23.26 -23.72 10.06
CA THR A 196 -22.27 -22.63 10.04
C THR A 196 -20.84 -23.17 10.03
N THR A 197 -20.54 -24.21 10.81
CA THR A 197 -19.19 -24.82 10.85
C THR A 197 -18.84 -25.56 9.56
N SER A 198 -19.81 -26.24 8.94
CA SER A 198 -19.62 -26.87 7.63
C SER A 198 -19.37 -25.85 6.52
N LEU A 199 -20.07 -24.70 6.53
CA LEU A 199 -19.89 -23.64 5.54
C LEU A 199 -18.51 -22.96 5.66
N ILE A 200 -18.05 -22.69 6.89
CA ILE A 200 -16.69 -22.22 7.14
C ILE A 200 -15.68 -23.26 6.66
N THR A 201 -15.98 -24.54 6.87
CA THR A 201 -15.10 -25.63 6.46
C THR A 201 -14.98 -25.73 4.94
N TYR A 202 -16.06 -25.50 4.19
CA TYR A 202 -16.04 -25.45 2.73
C TYR A 202 -15.18 -24.30 2.20
N ILE A 203 -15.23 -23.13 2.83
CA ILE A 203 -14.42 -21.97 2.41
C ILE A 203 -12.93 -22.27 2.61
N LEU A 204 -12.57 -22.87 3.74
CA LEU A 204 -11.18 -23.19 4.07
C LEU A 204 -10.63 -24.35 3.23
N LEU A 205 -11.45 -25.40 2.99
CA LEU A 205 -11.10 -26.48 2.07
C LEU A 205 -10.92 -25.98 0.63
N TRP A 206 -11.80 -25.07 0.18
CA TRP A 206 -11.66 -24.41 -1.12
C TRP A 206 -10.35 -23.62 -1.20
N ALA A 207 -10.04 -22.82 -0.17
CA ALA A 207 -8.81 -22.04 -0.12
C ALA A 207 -7.56 -22.95 -0.13
N ALA A 208 -7.59 -24.06 0.61
CA ALA A 208 -6.51 -25.03 0.62
C ALA A 208 -6.36 -25.73 -0.75
N SER A 209 -7.46 -26.22 -1.34
CA SER A 209 -7.43 -26.87 -2.67
C SER A 209 -6.91 -25.93 -3.76
N THR A 210 -7.22 -24.64 -3.65
CA THR A 210 -6.89 -23.63 -4.65
C THR A 210 -5.44 -23.16 -4.49
N TYR A 211 -5.02 -22.82 -3.28
CA TYR A 211 -3.76 -22.10 -3.08
C TYR A 211 -2.60 -23.00 -2.58
N LEU A 212 -2.89 -24.18 -2.04
CA LEU A 212 -1.86 -25.09 -1.51
C LEU A 212 -1.23 -25.96 -2.61
N LYS A 213 0.09 -26.15 -2.51
CA LYS A 213 0.92 -27.00 -3.37
C LYS A 213 1.50 -28.19 -2.62
#